data_AF-A0A269XP72-F1
#
_entry.id   AF-A0A269XP72-F1
#
_cell.length_a   1.000
_cell.length_b   1.000
_cell.length_c   1.000
_cell.angle_alpha   90.00
_cell.angle_beta   90.00
_cell.angle_gamma   90.00
#
_symmetry.space_group_name_H-M   'P 1'
#
loop_
_entity.id
_entity.type
_entity.pdbx_description
1 polymer ?
#
loop_
_entity_poly.entity_id
_entity_poly.type
_entity_poly.pdbx_seq_one_letter_code
_entity_poly.pdbx_strand_id
1 'polypeptide(L)'
;MKIPGQFSTKINRVGLDRGVTLVRCRADDIALMEVEPDTLTPVSSGHELAIARALVDERRSFIRPLRFDAGRDVVLPDFVLRDTEDARGTPMEVFGRADEAYAARRAEKARYYDEVYGQEHWWSWDAVASPDRWPAFAPALPRVGGEEDV
;
A
#
# COMPACT_ATOMS: atom_id res chain seq x y z
N MET A 1 -4.82 29.75 0.48
CA MET A 1 -5.93 28.88 0.90
C MET A 1 -5.63 28.47 2.33
N LYS A 2 -6.39 28.99 3.30
CA LYS A 2 -6.06 28.93 4.75
C LYS A 2 -6.28 27.50 5.27
N ILE A 3 -5.29 26.96 5.97
CA ILE A 3 -5.41 25.79 6.84
C ILE A 3 -5.43 26.33 8.28
N PRO A 4 -6.55 26.30 9.01
CA PRO A 4 -6.51 26.55 10.44
C PRO A 4 -7.21 25.45 11.25
N GLY A 5 -6.43 24.73 12.05
CA GLY A 5 -6.79 24.39 13.43
C GLY A 5 -8.00 23.48 13.69
N GLN A 6 -8.21 22.42 12.91
CA GLN A 6 -9.25 21.44 13.22
C GLN A 6 -8.73 20.43 14.27
N PHE A 7 -8.83 20.78 15.55
CA PHE A 7 -8.79 19.78 16.61
C PHE A 7 -10.10 18.99 16.57
N SER A 8 -10.06 17.76 16.07
CA SER A 8 -11.20 16.84 16.14
C SER A 8 -11.45 16.48 17.61
N THR A 9 -12.52 17.04 18.19
CA THR A 9 -12.94 16.69 19.54
C THR A 9 -13.88 15.49 19.45
N LYS A 10 -13.37 14.29 19.77
CA LYS A 10 -14.19 13.08 19.85
C LYS A 10 -14.89 13.02 21.20
N ILE A 11 -16.22 13.20 21.20
CA ILE A 11 -17.05 12.92 22.39
C ILE A 11 -17.65 11.53 22.20
N ASN A 12 -17.08 10.54 22.87
CA ASN A 12 -17.71 9.21 23.00
C ASN A 12 -18.71 9.28 24.15
N ARG A 13 -20.00 9.05 23.87
CA ARG A 13 -21.01 8.89 24.91
C ARG A 13 -21.49 7.45 24.88
N VAL A 14 -21.04 6.66 25.85
CA VAL A 14 -21.50 5.29 26.07
C VAL A 14 -22.74 5.35 26.96
N GLY A 15 -23.83 4.73 26.52
CA GLY A 15 -25.07 4.62 27.28
C GLY A 15 -25.62 3.20 27.20
N LEU A 16 -26.36 2.80 28.23
CA LEU A 16 -27.16 1.58 28.22
C LEU A 16 -28.59 1.95 27.86
N ASP A 17 -29.11 1.41 26.76
CA ASP A 17 -30.55 1.47 26.43
C ASP A 17 -31.10 0.04 26.41
N ARG A 18 -32.05 -0.26 27.30
CA ARG A 18 -32.73 -1.57 27.41
C ARG A 18 -31.80 -2.79 27.46
N GLY A 19 -30.64 -2.67 28.11
CA GLY A 19 -29.67 -3.76 28.25
C GLY A 19 -28.71 -3.93 27.06
N VAL A 20 -28.79 -3.05 26.06
CA VAL A 20 -27.84 -3.00 24.93
C VAL A 20 -26.88 -1.82 25.14
N THR A 21 -25.58 -2.09 25.01
CA THR A 21 -24.55 -1.05 25.02
C THR A 21 -24.65 -0.24 23.73
N LEU A 22 -25.04 1.02 23.85
CA LEU A 22 -25.12 1.96 22.74
C LEU A 22 -23.86 2.84 22.73
N VAL A 23 -23.06 2.74 21.66
CA VAL A 23 -21.93 3.64 21.41
C VAL A 23 -22.36 4.68 20.39
N ARG A 24 -22.42 5.95 20.81
CA ARG A 24 -22.66 7.08 19.90
C ARG A 24 -21.35 7.82 19.63
N CYS A 25 -21.00 7.93 18.35
CA CYS A 25 -19.89 8.75 17.85
C CYS A 25 -20.47 9.86 16.98
N ARG A 26 -19.99 11.09 17.19
CA ARG A 26 -20.18 12.21 16.25
C ARG A 26 -18.84 12.43 15.56
N ALA A 27 -18.81 12.26 14.25
CA ALA A 27 -17.69 12.65 13.41
C ALA A 27 -18.07 13.94 12.70
N ASP A 28 -17.17 14.93 12.71
CA ASP A 28 -17.38 16.15 11.94
C ASP A 28 -17.08 15.91 10.46
N ASP A 29 -16.05 15.11 10.17
CA ASP A 29 -15.66 14.67 8.83
C ASP A 29 -15.22 13.20 8.85
N ILE A 30 -15.49 12.46 7.76
CA ILE A 30 -15.09 11.05 7.60
C ILE A 30 -14.45 10.86 6.22
N ALA A 31 -13.28 10.23 6.21
CA ALA A 31 -12.70 9.63 5.01
C ALA A 31 -12.62 8.11 5.23
N LEU A 32 -12.99 7.35 4.21
CA LEU A 32 -12.91 5.88 4.20
C LEU A 32 -11.89 5.46 3.16
N MET A 33 -11.08 4.48 3.52
CA MET A 33 -10.16 3.83 2.59
C MET A 33 -10.23 2.33 2.78
N GLU A 34 -10.10 1.60 1.68
CA GLU A 34 -9.97 0.16 1.73
C GLU A 34 -8.60 -0.20 2.32
N VAL A 35 -8.56 -1.29 3.09
CA VAL A 35 -7.34 -1.79 3.73
C VAL A 35 -7.24 -3.29 3.54
N GLU A 36 -6.01 -3.80 3.51
CA GLU A 36 -5.76 -5.21 3.75
C GLU A 36 -6.13 -5.54 5.22
N PRO A 37 -6.99 -6.54 5.49
CA PRO A 37 -7.56 -6.77 6.83
C PRO A 37 -6.56 -7.06 7.96
N ASP A 38 -5.46 -7.78 7.70
CA ASP A 38 -4.58 -8.28 8.76
C ASP A 38 -3.51 -7.25 9.16
N THR A 39 -2.96 -6.56 8.17
CA THR A 39 -1.93 -5.52 8.34
C THR A 39 -2.51 -4.11 8.45
N LEU A 40 -3.78 -3.94 8.10
CA LEU A 40 -4.45 -2.64 7.93
C LEU A 40 -3.73 -1.72 6.94
N THR A 41 -2.96 -2.30 6.01
CA THR A 41 -2.28 -1.54 4.96
C THR A 41 -3.34 -0.88 4.07
N PRO A 42 -3.41 0.45 4.00
CA PRO A 42 -4.37 1.12 3.13
C PRO A 42 -4.08 0.82 1.67
N VAL A 43 -5.07 0.81 0.79
CA VAL A 43 -4.91 0.60 -0.66
C VAL A 43 -5.74 1.60 -1.46
N SER A 44 -5.33 1.92 -2.69
CA SER A 44 -6.07 2.83 -3.58
C SER A 44 -6.86 2.12 -4.68
N SER A 45 -6.75 0.79 -4.79
CA SER A 45 -7.46 0.00 -5.80
C SER A 45 -7.62 -1.46 -5.39
N GLY A 46 -8.58 -2.16 -6.00
CA GLY A 46 -8.74 -3.61 -5.82
C GLY A 46 -7.54 -4.43 -6.30
N HIS A 47 -6.80 -3.95 -7.29
CA HIS A 47 -5.56 -4.59 -7.75
C HIS A 47 -4.46 -4.49 -6.68
N GLU A 48 -4.29 -3.32 -6.04
CA GLU A 48 -3.40 -3.18 -4.89
C GLU A 48 -3.82 -4.08 -3.73
N LEU A 49 -5.13 -4.21 -3.47
CA LEU A 49 -5.62 -5.12 -2.44
C LEU A 49 -5.27 -6.59 -2.73
N ALA A 50 -5.40 -7.03 -3.98
CA ALA A 50 -5.05 -8.38 -4.38
C ALA A 50 -3.56 -8.68 -4.11
N ILE A 51 -2.69 -7.74 -4.46
CA ILE A 51 -1.25 -7.83 -4.20
C ILE A 51 -0.96 -7.79 -2.69
N ALA A 52 -1.58 -6.87 -1.94
CA ALA A 52 -1.39 -6.79 -0.49
C ALA A 52 -1.77 -8.11 0.21
N ARG A 53 -2.89 -8.73 -0.17
CA ARG A 53 -3.31 -10.05 0.33
C ARG A 53 -2.30 -11.13 -0.02
N ALA A 54 -1.85 -11.19 -1.28
CA ALA A 54 -0.86 -12.17 -1.71
C ALA A 54 0.47 -12.04 -0.95
N LEU A 55 0.93 -10.81 -0.69
CA LEU A 55 2.11 -10.56 0.14
C LEU A 55 1.92 -11.06 1.58
N VAL A 56 0.75 -10.84 2.17
CA VAL A 56 0.42 -11.31 3.52
C VAL A 56 0.35 -12.83 3.57
N ASP A 57 -0.32 -13.47 2.61
CA ASP A 57 -0.43 -14.92 2.47
C ASP A 57 0.95 -15.58 2.33
N GLU A 58 1.84 -14.99 1.52
CA GLU A 58 3.23 -15.43 1.36
C GLU A 58 4.15 -14.98 2.53
N ARG A 59 3.60 -14.29 3.53
CA ARG A 59 4.32 -13.75 4.70
C ARG A 59 5.54 -12.90 4.32
N ARG A 60 5.40 -12.09 3.28
CA ARG A 60 6.45 -11.20 2.78
C ARG A 60 6.66 -10.02 3.72
N SER A 61 7.89 -9.53 3.80
CA SER A 61 8.17 -8.23 4.44
C SER A 61 8.06 -7.13 3.40
N PHE A 62 7.18 -6.15 3.61
CA PHE A 62 6.96 -5.06 2.65
C PHE A 62 6.56 -3.76 3.35
N ILE A 63 6.69 -2.65 2.62
CA ILE A 63 6.09 -1.36 2.98
C ILE A 63 5.25 -0.83 1.82
N ARG A 64 4.18 -0.09 2.13
CA ARG A 64 3.45 0.75 1.17
C ARG A 64 3.78 2.21 1.44
N PRO A 65 4.57 2.88 0.59
CA PRO A 65 4.90 4.29 0.78
C PRO A 65 3.65 5.17 0.80
N LEU A 66 3.48 5.94 1.86
CA LEU A 66 2.39 6.91 1.98
C LEU A 66 2.85 8.27 1.45
N ARG A 67 1.99 8.93 0.66
CA ARG A 67 2.22 10.30 0.17
C ARG A 67 1.94 11.29 1.30
N PHE A 68 2.90 11.48 2.20
CA PHE A 68 2.70 12.37 3.36
C PHE A 68 2.90 13.86 3.04
N ASP A 69 3.63 14.22 1.98
CA ASP A 69 3.81 15.62 1.58
C ASP A 69 3.53 15.80 0.09
N ALA A 70 2.47 16.55 -0.25
CA ALA A 70 2.05 16.85 -1.62
C ALA A 70 3.04 17.76 -2.40
N GLY A 71 4.20 18.06 -1.83
CA GLY A 71 5.16 19.04 -2.36
C GLY A 71 6.41 18.47 -3.03
N ARG A 72 6.59 17.14 -3.07
CA ARG A 72 7.66 16.52 -3.85
C ARG A 72 7.06 15.56 -4.87
N ASP A 73 7.34 15.80 -6.15
CA ASP A 73 7.13 14.84 -7.24
C ASP A 73 8.10 13.65 -7.07
N VAL A 74 7.92 12.87 -6.00
CA VAL A 74 8.64 11.62 -5.79
C VAL A 74 7.80 10.51 -6.43
N VAL A 75 8.40 9.82 -7.40
CA VAL A 75 7.85 8.56 -7.90
C VAL A 75 7.94 7.54 -6.78
N LEU A 76 6.80 7.27 -6.14
CA LEU A 76 6.67 6.26 -5.10
C LEU A 76 6.04 5.00 -5.69
N PRO A 77 6.67 3.82 -5.51
CA PRO A 77 6.05 2.57 -5.89
C PRO A 77 4.85 2.27 -5.00
N ASP A 78 3.93 1.45 -5.51
CA ASP A 78 2.77 0.99 -4.73
C ASP A 78 3.22 0.13 -3.54
N PHE A 79 4.26 -0.68 -3.71
CA PHE A 79 4.86 -1.48 -2.65
C PHE A 79 6.39 -1.51 -2.76
N VAL A 80 7.08 -1.78 -1.65
CA VAL A 80 8.51 -2.10 -1.63
C VAL A 80 8.71 -3.35 -0.80
N LEU A 81 9.21 -4.41 -1.42
CA LEU A 81 9.65 -5.62 -0.72
C LEU A 81 10.91 -5.30 0.09
N ARG A 82 10.92 -5.73 1.35
CA ARG A 82 12.00 -5.49 2.32
C ARG A 82 12.79 -6.75 2.63
N ASP A 83 12.32 -7.89 2.13
CA ASP A 83 12.93 -9.21 2.30
C ASP A 83 13.75 -9.66 1.09
N THR A 84 14.19 -8.75 0.23
CA THR A 84 14.96 -9.04 -0.99
C THR A 84 16.44 -8.72 -0.81
N GLU A 85 17.30 -9.16 -1.73
CA GLU A 85 18.76 -8.94 -1.68
C GLU A 85 19.15 -7.45 -1.68
N ASP A 86 18.40 -6.58 -2.37
CA ASP A 86 18.67 -5.15 -2.39
C ASP A 86 18.32 -4.52 -1.03
N ALA A 87 19.31 -3.92 -0.36
CA ALA A 87 19.14 -3.23 0.92
C ALA A 87 18.16 -2.04 0.85
N ARG A 88 18.00 -1.43 -0.34
CA ARG A 88 17.01 -0.37 -0.60
C ARG A 88 15.59 -0.93 -0.65
N GLY A 89 15.44 -2.24 -0.80
CA GLY A 89 14.21 -2.96 -1.07
C GLY A 89 13.88 -2.98 -2.57
N THR A 90 13.15 -3.99 -3.00
CA THR A 90 12.71 -4.14 -4.40
C THR A 90 11.36 -3.46 -4.60
N PRO A 91 11.27 -2.40 -5.44
CA PRO A 91 10.01 -1.74 -5.75
C PRO A 91 9.05 -2.66 -6.50
N MET A 92 7.75 -2.47 -6.26
CA MET A 92 6.67 -3.14 -6.96
C MET A 92 5.59 -2.12 -7.38
N GLU A 93 5.26 -2.13 -8.66
CA GLU A 93 4.30 -1.21 -9.27
C GLU A 93 3.09 -1.96 -9.87
N VAL A 94 1.88 -1.48 -9.62
CA VAL A 94 0.63 -2.06 -10.14
C VAL A 94 -0.01 -1.14 -11.18
N PHE A 95 0.05 -1.53 -12.44
CA PHE A 95 -0.55 -0.77 -13.54
C PHE A 95 -2.02 -1.18 -13.75
N GLY A 96 -2.92 -0.53 -13.02
CA GLY A 96 -4.37 -0.81 -13.06
C GLY A 96 -5.23 0.07 -13.98
N ARG A 97 -4.63 0.97 -14.78
CA ARG A 97 -5.35 1.92 -15.65
C ARG A 97 -4.85 1.85 -17.09
N ALA A 98 -5.76 2.05 -18.04
CA ALA A 98 -5.52 1.90 -19.48
C ALA A 98 -5.70 3.20 -20.30
N ASP A 99 -6.01 4.33 -19.64
CA ASP A 99 -6.26 5.59 -20.35
C ASP A 99 -4.98 6.16 -20.99
N GLU A 100 -5.11 6.91 -22.10
CA GLU A 100 -3.96 7.42 -22.86
C GLU A 100 -3.05 8.34 -22.03
N ALA A 101 -3.64 9.11 -21.11
CA ALA A 101 -2.87 9.92 -20.16
C ALA A 101 -2.02 9.07 -19.21
N TYR A 102 -2.45 7.83 -18.93
CA TYR A 102 -1.74 6.86 -18.12
C TYR A 102 -0.59 6.16 -18.86
N ALA A 103 -0.67 6.01 -20.18
CA ALA A 103 0.38 5.34 -20.97
C ALA A 103 1.72 6.09 -20.89
N ALA A 104 1.70 7.43 -21.04
CA ALA A 104 2.90 8.26 -20.89
C ALA A 104 3.47 8.20 -19.47
N ARG A 105 2.59 8.25 -18.46
CA ARG A 105 2.97 8.15 -17.03
C ARG A 105 3.59 6.80 -16.70
N ARG A 106 3.08 5.71 -17.28
CA ARG A 106 3.61 4.35 -17.12
C ARG A 106 5.03 4.23 -17.68
N ALA A 107 5.26 4.76 -18.88
CA ALA A 107 6.59 4.76 -19.49
C ALA A 107 7.59 5.60 -18.67
N GLU A 108 7.16 6.76 -18.16
CA GLU A 108 7.97 7.60 -17.26
C GLU A 108 8.36 6.87 -15.97
N LYS A 109 7.40 6.20 -15.31
CA LYS A 109 7.66 5.39 -14.12
C LYS A 109 8.61 4.23 -14.39
N ALA A 110 8.39 3.47 -15.47
CA ALA A 110 9.27 2.37 -15.85
C ALA A 110 10.70 2.86 -16.08
N ARG A 111 10.87 3.96 -16.83
CA ARG A 111 12.19 4.58 -17.04
C ARG A 111 12.84 5.00 -15.71
N TYR A 112 12.07 5.61 -14.81
CA TYR A 112 12.58 5.99 -13.49
C TYR A 112 13.08 4.77 -12.68
N TYR A 113 12.30 3.68 -12.65
CA TYR A 113 12.73 2.47 -11.94
C TYR A 113 13.95 1.82 -12.58
N ASP A 114 14.01 1.77 -13.91
CA ASP A 114 15.17 1.29 -14.66
C ASP A 114 16.42 2.12 -14.34
N GLU A 115 16.31 3.45 -14.25
CA GLU A 115 17.42 4.35 -13.94
C GLU A 115 17.88 4.26 -12.48
N VAL A 116 16.97 4.09 -11.52
CA VAL A 116 17.28 4.14 -10.08
C VAL A 116 17.64 2.76 -9.51
N TYR A 117 16.94 1.71 -9.94
CA TYR A 117 17.09 0.36 -9.41
C TYR A 117 17.81 -0.57 -10.39
N GLY A 118 17.60 -0.37 -11.70
CA GLY A 118 18.05 -1.27 -12.76
C GLY A 118 16.91 -2.15 -13.26
N GLN A 119 16.95 -2.53 -14.54
CA GLN A 119 15.85 -3.20 -15.25
C GLN A 119 15.36 -4.51 -14.61
N GLU A 120 16.25 -5.23 -13.90
CA GLU A 120 15.94 -6.51 -13.25
C GLU A 120 15.67 -6.37 -11.74
N HIS A 121 15.67 -5.14 -11.22
CA HIS A 121 15.63 -4.87 -9.78
C HIS A 121 14.34 -4.18 -9.30
N TRP A 122 13.30 -4.19 -10.14
CA TRP A 122 11.95 -3.81 -9.75
C TRP A 122 10.94 -4.76 -10.39
N TRP A 123 9.79 -4.91 -9.74
CA TRP A 123 8.73 -5.80 -10.16
C TRP A 123 7.54 -4.97 -10.64
N SER A 124 6.82 -5.45 -11.65
CA SER A 124 5.56 -4.82 -12.04
C SER A 124 4.51 -5.79 -12.49
N TRP A 125 3.26 -5.36 -12.34
CA TRP A 125 2.11 -6.08 -12.85
C TRP A 125 1.25 -5.19 -13.72
N ASP A 126 1.00 -5.67 -14.94
CA ASP A 126 0.00 -5.11 -15.84
C ASP A 126 -1.38 -5.72 -15.56
N ALA A 127 -2.09 -5.13 -14.60
CA ALA A 127 -3.43 -5.59 -14.24
C ALA A 127 -4.46 -5.31 -15.35
N VAL A 128 -4.19 -4.40 -16.28
CA VAL A 128 -5.04 -4.20 -17.46
C VAL A 128 -4.90 -5.38 -18.42
N ALA A 129 -3.67 -5.81 -18.71
CA ALA A 129 -3.42 -6.92 -19.62
C ALA A 129 -3.70 -8.29 -18.99
N SER A 130 -3.56 -8.42 -17.67
CA SER A 130 -3.68 -9.70 -16.95
C SER A 130 -4.29 -9.51 -15.56
N PRO A 131 -5.59 -9.19 -15.45
CA PRO A 131 -6.25 -8.76 -14.20
C PRO A 131 -6.29 -9.80 -13.09
N ASP A 132 -6.19 -11.09 -13.42
CA ASP A 132 -6.25 -12.19 -12.44
C ASP A 132 -4.92 -12.93 -12.29
N ARG A 133 -3.85 -12.42 -12.89
CA ARG A 133 -2.54 -13.09 -12.89
C ARG A 133 -1.40 -12.10 -12.84
N TRP A 134 -0.78 -12.00 -11.67
CA TRP A 134 0.48 -11.28 -11.50
C TRP A 134 1.69 -12.22 -11.63
N PRO A 135 2.89 -11.70 -11.99
CA PRO A 135 4.13 -12.47 -12.00
C PRO A 135 4.52 -12.96 -10.59
N ALA A 136 5.41 -13.96 -10.48
CA ALA A 136 5.95 -14.32 -9.17
C ALA A 136 6.72 -13.15 -8.56
N PHE A 137 6.57 -12.92 -7.24
CA PHE A 137 7.33 -11.88 -6.55
C PHE A 137 8.82 -12.17 -6.58
N ALA A 138 9.64 -11.11 -6.46
CA ALA A 138 11.08 -11.26 -6.33
C ALA A 138 11.43 -12.22 -5.17
N PRO A 139 12.48 -13.06 -5.30
CA PRO A 139 12.83 -14.04 -4.27
C PRO A 139 13.07 -13.39 -2.91
N ALA A 140 12.46 -13.95 -1.87
CA ALA A 140 12.74 -13.57 -0.50
C ALA A 140 14.08 -14.18 -0.05
N LEU A 141 14.87 -13.41 0.68
CA LEU A 141 16.00 -13.90 1.45
C LEU A 141 15.53 -14.95 2.46
N PRO A 142 16.35 -15.98 2.73
CA PRO A 142 16.05 -16.93 3.79
C PRO A 142 15.83 -16.17 5.10
N ARG A 143 14.73 -16.46 5.80
CA ARG A 143 14.56 -15.97 7.16
C ARG A 143 15.68 -16.60 7.98
N VAL A 144 16.61 -15.79 8.47
CA VAL A 144 17.53 -16.23 9.52
C VAL A 144 16.65 -16.50 10.72
N GLY A 145 16.49 -17.78 11.07
CA GLY A 145 15.73 -18.17 12.26
C GLY A 145 16.34 -17.51 13.48
N GLY A 146 15.66 -16.49 14.02
CA GLY A 146 15.83 -16.12 15.42
C GLY A 146 15.27 -17.26 16.25
N GLU A 147 16.02 -17.64 17.29
CA GLU A 147 15.67 -18.69 18.25
C GLU A 147 14.16 -18.76 18.52
N GLU A 148 13.64 -19.99 18.45
CA GLU A 148 12.41 -20.36 19.12
C GLU A 148 12.62 -20.14 20.63
N ASP A 149 12.32 -18.93 21.10
CA ASP A 149 12.23 -18.64 22.54
C ASP A 149 10.94 -19.28 23.08
N VAL A 150 11.13 -20.49 23.64
CA VAL A 150 10.41 -21.19 24.73
C VAL A 150 8.90 -21.43 24.61
#